data_AF-A0A3B8RSS6-F1
#
_entry.id   AF-A0A3B8RSS6-F1
#
_cell.length_a   1.000
_cell.length_b   1.000
_cell.length_c   1.000
_cell.angle_alpha   90.00
_cell.angle_beta   90.00
_cell.angle_gamma   90.00
#
_symmetry.space_group_name_H-M   'P 1'
#
loop_
_entity.id
_entity.type
_entity.pdbx_description
1 polymer ?
#
loop_
_entity_poly.entity_id
_entity_poly.type
_entity_poly.pdbx_seq_one_letter_code
_entity_poly.pdbx_strand_id
1 'polypeptide(L)'
;MKKNHIIALLIIAVVLILDSIAGIEFREMKIQEKIHPTKTLTKESSLSEYCTNLQGKSGDAKIYFFDSGNLGATVLVLGGTHPNETAGFISALVLIENMDIKQGRFIIIPQACSSGFTCTDPMEGTPQSFTIETNSGPRKFRFGSRVSNPLDQWPDPLVYSHYPSGQQLSGFETRNLNRSYPGRSNGSFTETVGFAIMELIRLEKVDVAID
;
A
#
# COMPACT_ATOMS: atom_id res chain seq x y z
N MET A 1 -17.82 45.46 16.39
CA MET A 1 -18.42 44.17 15.95
C MET A 1 -19.42 43.69 16.99
N LYS A 2 -20.55 43.09 16.59
CA LYS A 2 -21.51 42.49 17.53
C LYS A 2 -20.87 41.28 18.23
N LYS A 3 -21.24 41.00 19.50
CA LYS A 3 -20.75 39.85 20.28
C LYS A 3 -20.81 38.53 19.49
N ASN A 4 -21.90 38.31 18.75
CA ASN A 4 -22.09 37.12 17.94
C ASN A 4 -21.08 37.02 16.79
N HIS A 5 -20.61 38.13 16.22
CA HIS A 5 -19.58 38.13 15.17
C HIS A 5 -18.21 37.75 15.74
N ILE A 6 -17.90 38.17 16.96
CA ILE A 6 -16.65 37.78 17.65
C ILE A 6 -16.67 36.28 17.92
N ILE A 7 -17.78 35.74 18.44
CA ILE A 7 -17.95 34.30 18.68
C ILE A 7 -17.82 33.50 17.37
N ALA A 8 -18.49 33.94 16.30
CA ALA A 8 -18.40 33.28 15.00
C ALA A 8 -16.95 33.24 14.47
N LEU A 9 -16.21 34.35 14.58
CA LEU A 9 -14.80 34.37 14.17
C LEU A 9 -13.93 33.46 15.03
N LEU A 10 -14.18 33.38 16.34
CA LEU A 10 -13.46 32.46 17.22
C LEU A 10 -13.71 31.01 16.84
N ILE A 11 -14.97 30.63 16.55
CA ILE A 11 -15.32 29.27 16.11
C ILE A 11 -14.62 28.97 14.78
N ILE A 12 -14.68 29.88 13.81
CA ILE A 12 -13.99 29.71 12.52
C ILE A 12 -12.48 29.55 12.72
N ALA A 13 -11.86 30.37 13.59
CA ALA A 13 -10.44 30.26 13.88
C ALA A 13 -10.08 28.90 14.50
N VAL A 14 -10.88 28.40 15.44
CA VAL A 14 -10.68 27.08 16.04
C VAL A 14 -10.83 25.97 14.99
N VAL A 15 -11.88 26.02 14.16
CA VAL A 15 -12.09 25.04 13.09
C VAL A 15 -10.91 25.03 12.12
N LEU A 16 -10.45 26.21 11.67
CA LEU A 16 -9.30 26.31 10.76
C LEU A 16 -8.02 25.73 11.37
N ILE A 17 -7.80 25.92 12.67
CA ILE A 17 -6.65 25.34 13.38
C ILE A 17 -6.75 23.81 13.39
N LEU A 18 -7.91 23.27 13.76
CA LEU A 18 -8.14 21.82 13.82
C LEU A 18 -8.01 21.18 12.43
N ASP A 19 -8.59 21.79 11.40
CA ASP A 19 -8.50 21.34 10.01
C ASP A 19 -7.04 21.37 9.50
N SER A 20 -6.28 22.39 9.89
CA SER A 20 -4.86 22.50 9.52
C SER A 20 -4.03 21.41 10.17
N ILE A 21 -4.25 21.11 11.46
CA ILE A 21 -3.57 20.02 12.17
C ILE A 21 -3.92 18.68 11.51
N ALA A 22 -5.21 18.40 11.32
CA ALA A 22 -5.66 17.17 10.65
C ALA A 22 -5.08 17.04 9.23
N GLY A 23 -5.00 18.15 8.48
CA GLY A 23 -4.41 18.19 7.14
C GLY A 23 -2.90 17.93 7.12
N ILE A 24 -2.17 18.39 8.14
CA ILE A 24 -0.73 18.09 8.31
C ILE A 24 -0.54 16.61 8.61
N GLU A 25 -1.25 16.08 9.61
CA GLU A 25 -1.16 14.65 9.99
C GLU A 25 -1.54 13.73 8.81
N PHE A 26 -2.61 14.07 8.07
CA PHE A 26 -3.00 13.34 6.88
C PHE A 26 -1.91 13.37 5.78
N ARG A 27 -1.17 14.47 5.64
CA ARG A 27 -0.04 14.55 4.70
C ARG A 27 1.16 13.74 5.18
N GLU A 28 1.40 13.64 6.48
CA GLU A 28 2.49 12.82 7.03
C GLU A 28 2.33 11.33 6.70
N MET A 29 1.09 10.84 6.53
CA MET A 29 0.82 9.47 6.07
C MET A 29 1.40 9.16 4.67
N LYS A 30 1.81 10.17 3.89
CA LYS A 30 2.48 9.97 2.60
C LYS A 30 3.98 9.69 2.74
N ILE A 31 4.55 9.91 3.92
CA ILE A 31 5.97 9.67 4.20
C ILE A 31 6.16 8.17 4.39
N GLN A 32 6.89 7.55 3.47
CA GLN A 32 7.17 6.11 3.52
C GLN A 32 8.19 5.78 4.60
N GLU A 33 8.05 4.60 5.19
CA GLU A 33 9.01 4.06 6.14
C GLU A 33 10.33 3.76 5.45
N LYS A 34 11.42 3.92 6.20
CA LYS A 34 12.72 3.45 5.76
C LYS A 34 12.79 1.94 5.92
N ILE A 35 13.03 1.26 4.80
CA ILE A 35 13.33 -0.17 4.73
C ILE A 35 14.85 -0.32 4.65
N HIS A 36 15.41 -1.30 5.37
CA HIS A 36 16.84 -1.53 5.46
C HIS A 36 17.23 -2.91 4.90
N PRO A 37 17.24 -3.10 3.56
CA PRO A 37 17.53 -4.41 2.99
C PRO A 37 18.90 -4.94 3.40
N THR A 38 19.00 -6.26 3.46
CA THR A 38 20.30 -6.93 3.63
C THR A 38 21.22 -6.66 2.43
N LYS A 39 22.53 -6.87 2.63
CA LYS A 39 23.54 -6.72 1.55
C LYS A 39 23.37 -7.73 0.41
N THR A 40 22.57 -8.78 0.62
CA THR A 40 22.27 -9.83 -0.37
C THR A 40 21.15 -9.43 -1.32
N LEU A 41 20.52 -8.26 -1.12
CA LEU A 41 19.57 -7.70 -2.07
C LEU A 41 20.24 -7.56 -3.45
N THR A 42 19.58 -8.10 -4.47
CA THR A 42 20.06 -8.09 -5.84
C THR A 42 19.60 -6.85 -6.60
N LYS A 43 18.32 -6.49 -6.46
CA LYS A 43 17.73 -5.34 -7.17
C LYS A 43 16.56 -4.74 -6.38
N GLU A 44 16.48 -3.41 -6.35
CA GLU A 44 15.24 -2.69 -6.04
C GLU A 44 14.56 -2.26 -7.35
N SER A 45 13.23 -2.29 -7.35
CA SER A 45 12.40 -1.94 -8.50
C SER A 45 11.04 -1.41 -8.02
N SER A 46 10.12 -1.18 -8.95
CA SER A 46 8.77 -0.68 -8.69
C SER A 46 7.75 -1.33 -9.63
N LEU A 47 6.48 -1.40 -9.21
CA LEU A 47 5.41 -2.00 -10.02
C LEU A 47 5.22 -1.34 -11.39
N SER A 48 5.65 -0.09 -11.54
CA SER A 48 5.65 0.61 -12.83
C SER A 48 6.54 0.00 -13.91
N GLU A 49 7.51 -0.86 -13.55
CA GLU A 49 8.24 -1.68 -14.54
C GLU A 49 7.31 -2.72 -15.22
N TYR A 50 6.26 -3.16 -14.53
CA TYR A 50 5.28 -4.14 -15.01
C TYR A 50 4.00 -3.50 -15.54
N CYS A 51 3.72 -2.25 -15.15
CA CYS A 51 2.66 -1.43 -15.72
C CYS A 51 2.99 0.06 -15.65
N THR A 52 3.44 0.64 -16.76
CA THR A 52 3.88 2.05 -16.83
C THR A 52 2.82 3.06 -16.39
N ASN A 53 1.53 2.67 -16.44
CA ASN A 53 0.41 3.48 -15.94
C ASN A 53 0.48 3.79 -14.44
N LEU A 54 1.32 3.09 -13.67
CA LEU A 54 1.56 3.36 -12.25
C LEU A 54 2.69 4.38 -12.01
N GLN A 55 3.52 4.70 -13.02
CA GLN A 55 4.70 5.53 -12.82
C GLN A 55 4.36 6.89 -12.18
N GLY A 56 5.00 7.19 -11.05
CA GLY A 56 4.79 8.44 -10.31
C GLY A 56 3.46 8.51 -9.54
N LYS A 57 2.69 7.42 -9.48
CA LYS A 57 1.44 7.34 -8.70
C LYS A 57 1.67 6.64 -7.37
N SER A 58 0.76 6.83 -6.44
CA SER A 58 0.80 6.20 -5.11
C SER A 58 0.65 4.68 -5.13
N GLY A 59 0.22 4.08 -6.25
CA GLY A 59 0.12 2.64 -6.47
C GLY A 59 1.39 1.99 -6.99
N ASP A 60 2.46 2.77 -7.21
CA ASP A 60 3.76 2.29 -7.67
C ASP A 60 4.56 1.68 -6.51
N ALA A 61 4.12 0.52 -6.03
CA ALA A 61 4.75 -0.15 -4.89
C ALA A 61 6.18 -0.58 -5.21
N LYS A 62 7.07 -0.48 -4.21
CA LYS A 62 8.46 -0.96 -4.30
C LYS A 62 8.51 -2.48 -4.32
N ILE A 63 9.47 -3.00 -5.07
CA ILE A 63 9.74 -4.44 -5.20
C ILE A 63 11.20 -4.69 -4.85
N TYR A 64 11.45 -5.74 -4.08
CA TYR A 64 12.76 -6.17 -3.64
C TYR A 64 13.08 -7.55 -4.18
N PHE A 65 14.16 -7.67 -4.95
CA PHE A 65 14.61 -8.93 -5.55
C PHE A 65 15.82 -9.46 -4.80
N PHE A 66 15.74 -10.71 -4.39
CA PHE A 66 16.85 -11.52 -3.90
C PHE A 66 17.04 -12.68 -4.88
N ASP A 67 18.18 -12.74 -5.54
CA ASP A 67 18.54 -13.81 -6.46
C ASP A 67 19.83 -14.48 -5.97
N SER A 68 19.77 -15.79 -5.74
CA SER A 68 20.95 -16.55 -5.31
C SER A 68 21.95 -16.81 -6.42
N GLY A 69 21.55 -16.62 -7.69
CA GLY A 69 22.29 -17.05 -8.88
C GLY A 69 22.26 -18.56 -9.13
N ASN A 70 21.71 -19.34 -8.20
CA ASN A 70 21.59 -20.79 -8.29
C ASN A 70 20.16 -21.18 -8.72
N LEU A 71 20.06 -22.16 -9.61
CA LEU A 71 18.77 -22.66 -10.09
C LEU A 71 17.88 -23.13 -8.93
N GLY A 72 16.64 -22.64 -8.91
CA GLY A 72 15.63 -22.97 -7.91
C GLY A 72 14.31 -22.27 -8.19
N ALA A 73 13.34 -22.42 -7.28
CA ALA A 73 12.03 -21.79 -7.41
C ALA A 73 12.10 -20.27 -7.24
N THR A 74 11.14 -19.57 -7.84
CA THR A 74 10.89 -18.14 -7.64
C THR A 74 9.67 -17.97 -6.74
N VAL A 75 9.89 -17.39 -5.56
CA VAL A 75 8.84 -17.13 -4.57
C VAL A 75 8.51 -15.64 -4.56
N LEU A 76 7.22 -15.32 -4.65
CA LEU A 76 6.70 -13.97 -4.41
C LEU A 76 6.12 -13.91 -2.99
N VAL A 77 6.53 -12.91 -2.23
CA VAL A 77 5.90 -12.56 -0.95
C VAL A 77 5.26 -11.19 -1.08
N LEU A 78 3.94 -11.13 -0.93
CA LEU A 78 3.16 -9.91 -0.87
C LEU A 78 2.84 -9.59 0.59
N GLY A 79 3.00 -8.33 0.95
CA GLY A 79 2.54 -7.78 2.21
C GLY A 79 1.73 -6.52 1.94
N GLY A 80 0.82 -6.19 2.86
CA GLY A 80 0.07 -4.94 2.78
C GLY A 80 -0.90 -4.90 1.60
N THR A 81 -1.48 -6.04 1.21
CA THR A 81 -2.67 -6.11 0.35
C THR A 81 -3.81 -5.30 0.99
N HIS A 82 -3.98 -5.46 2.30
CA HIS A 82 -4.68 -4.49 3.15
C HIS A 82 -3.67 -3.91 4.15
N PRO A 83 -3.32 -2.62 4.04
CA PRO A 83 -2.41 -1.95 4.96
C PRO A 83 -2.77 -2.13 6.45
N ASN A 84 -4.06 -2.11 6.78
CA ASN A 84 -4.56 -2.24 8.16
C ASN A 84 -4.36 -3.65 8.77
N GLU A 85 -3.90 -4.63 7.99
CA GLU A 85 -3.53 -5.97 8.44
C GLU A 85 -2.01 -6.05 8.67
N THR A 86 -1.55 -5.39 9.74
CA THR A 86 -0.14 -5.00 9.94
C THR A 86 0.87 -6.15 9.95
N ALA A 87 0.46 -7.36 10.38
CA ALA A 87 1.34 -8.52 10.45
C ALA A 87 1.91 -8.92 9.07
N GLY A 88 1.15 -8.74 7.99
CA GLY A 88 1.57 -9.13 6.64
C GLY A 88 2.76 -8.29 6.15
N PHE A 89 2.60 -6.96 6.11
CA PHE A 89 3.67 -6.08 5.64
C PHE A 89 4.89 -6.08 6.56
N ILE A 90 4.70 -6.23 7.87
CA ILE A 90 5.82 -6.34 8.82
C ILE A 90 6.59 -7.65 8.59
N SER A 91 5.91 -8.76 8.29
CA SER A 91 6.59 -10.02 7.95
C SER A 91 7.41 -9.88 6.67
N ALA A 92 6.85 -9.26 5.63
CA ALA A 92 7.57 -8.95 4.40
C ALA A 92 8.81 -8.05 4.65
N LEU A 93 8.68 -7.06 5.54
CA LEU A 93 9.78 -6.22 5.97
C LEU A 93 10.88 -7.01 6.69
N VAL A 94 10.51 -7.88 7.65
CA VAL A 94 11.47 -8.74 8.36
C VAL A 94 12.26 -9.60 7.38
N LEU A 95 11.60 -10.15 6.35
CA LEU A 95 12.28 -10.88 5.29
C LEU A 95 13.28 -9.97 4.55
N ILE A 96 12.85 -8.82 4.04
CA ILE A 96 13.76 -7.89 3.31
C ILE A 96 15.00 -7.53 4.15
N GLU A 97 14.83 -7.33 5.46
CA GLU A 97 15.89 -6.84 6.34
C GLU A 97 16.75 -7.96 6.95
N ASN A 98 16.41 -9.23 6.77
CA ASN A 98 17.17 -10.36 7.36
C ASN A 98 17.47 -11.52 6.39
N MET A 99 16.96 -11.47 5.16
CA MET A 99 17.06 -12.59 4.22
C MET A 99 18.47 -12.77 3.65
N ASP A 100 18.92 -14.03 3.63
CA ASP A 100 20.11 -14.51 2.93
C ASP A 100 19.74 -15.84 2.26
N ILE A 101 19.55 -15.81 0.94
CA ILE A 101 19.09 -16.98 0.17
C ILE A 101 20.27 -17.73 -0.43
N LYS A 102 20.16 -19.07 -0.48
CA LYS A 102 21.19 -19.95 -1.07
C LYS A 102 20.79 -20.57 -2.40
N GLN A 103 19.49 -20.64 -2.69
CA GLN A 103 18.96 -21.26 -3.90
C GLN A 103 17.65 -20.59 -4.33
N GLY A 104 17.45 -20.42 -5.65
CA GLY A 104 16.26 -19.79 -6.21
C GLY A 104 16.25 -18.27 -6.06
N ARG A 105 15.04 -17.71 -6.13
CA ARG A 105 14.76 -16.27 -6.14
C ARG A 105 13.61 -15.94 -5.19
N PHE A 106 13.72 -14.81 -4.50
CA PHE A 106 12.62 -14.19 -3.75
C PHE A 106 12.33 -12.82 -4.32
N ILE A 107 11.05 -12.55 -4.55
CA ILE A 107 10.53 -11.25 -4.95
C ILE A 107 9.59 -10.80 -3.85
N ILE A 108 9.81 -9.62 -3.28
CA ILE A 108 9.05 -9.16 -2.12
C ILE A 108 8.43 -7.80 -2.42
N ILE A 109 7.12 -7.70 -2.23
CA ILE A 109 6.36 -6.44 -2.30
C ILE A 109 5.80 -6.19 -0.90
N PRO A 110 6.46 -5.38 -0.05
CA PRO A 110 6.03 -5.25 1.34
C PRO A 110 4.75 -4.43 1.49
N GLN A 111 4.45 -3.54 0.54
CA GLN A 111 3.30 -2.64 0.59
C GLN A 111 2.52 -2.70 -0.74
N ALA A 112 1.88 -3.83 -1.02
CA ALA A 112 1.20 -4.12 -2.29
C ALA A 112 0.12 -3.08 -2.63
N CYS A 113 -0.70 -2.69 -1.65
CA CYS A 113 -1.62 -1.55 -1.77
C CYS A 113 -0.99 -0.28 -1.19
N SER A 114 0.12 0.18 -1.79
CA SER A 114 0.88 1.36 -1.32
C SER A 114 0.05 2.65 -1.20
N SER A 115 -0.99 2.82 -2.03
CA SER A 115 -1.95 3.92 -1.91
C SER A 115 -2.69 3.88 -0.57
N GLY A 116 -3.12 2.70 -0.12
CA GLY A 116 -3.88 2.56 1.13
C GLY A 116 -3.06 2.90 2.39
N PHE A 117 -1.73 2.87 2.32
CA PHE A 117 -0.87 3.34 3.43
C PHE A 117 -0.90 4.86 3.62
N THR A 118 -1.53 5.62 2.71
CA THR A 118 -1.58 7.09 2.75
C THR A 118 -2.82 7.66 3.44
N CYS A 119 -3.67 6.80 4.01
CA CYS A 119 -4.86 7.18 4.77
C CYS A 119 -5.22 6.06 5.77
N THR A 120 -6.10 6.34 6.72
CA THR A 120 -6.82 5.31 7.51
C THR A 120 -8.29 5.30 7.11
N ASP A 121 -8.99 4.23 7.48
CA ASP A 121 -10.43 4.16 7.24
C ASP A 121 -11.17 5.16 8.16
N PRO A 122 -12.05 6.01 7.60
CA PRO A 122 -12.77 6.99 8.40
C PRO A 122 -13.73 6.29 9.37
N MET A 123 -13.90 6.88 10.56
CA MET A 123 -14.83 6.42 11.61
C MET A 123 -14.47 5.09 12.29
N GLU A 124 -13.35 4.44 11.94
CA GLU A 124 -12.89 3.20 12.60
C GLU A 124 -12.10 3.45 13.89
N GLY A 125 -11.68 4.69 14.15
CA GLY A 125 -10.91 5.03 15.36
C GLY A 125 -9.51 4.41 15.41
N THR A 126 -8.99 3.96 14.27
CA THR A 126 -7.66 3.34 14.17
C THR A 126 -6.54 4.37 14.31
N PRO A 127 -5.39 4.02 14.91
CA PRO A 127 -4.24 4.91 14.92
C PRO A 127 -3.70 5.11 13.50
N GLN A 128 -3.10 6.27 13.21
CA GLN A 128 -2.40 6.51 11.94
C GLN A 128 -1.13 5.65 11.81
N SER A 129 -0.51 5.32 12.95
CA SER A 129 0.76 4.61 13.01
C SER A 129 0.91 3.83 14.31
N PHE A 130 1.78 2.83 14.31
CA PHE A 130 2.18 2.07 15.48
C PHE A 130 3.71 2.00 15.56
N THR A 131 4.24 1.67 16.74
CA THR A 131 5.67 1.56 17.00
C THR A 131 6.02 0.13 17.39
N ILE A 132 7.10 -0.40 16.82
CA ILE A 132 7.71 -1.66 17.24
C ILE A 132 9.06 -1.35 17.88
N GLU A 133 9.28 -1.87 19.09
CA GLU A 133 10.58 -1.82 19.75
C GLU A 133 11.56 -2.79 19.08
N THR A 134 12.75 -2.29 18.74
CA THR A 134 13.82 -3.11 18.14
C THR A 134 15.13 -2.87 18.88
N ASN A 135 16.11 -3.77 18.70
CA ASN A 135 17.43 -3.64 19.31
C ASN A 135 18.18 -2.35 18.89
N SER A 136 17.82 -1.76 17.76
CA SER A 136 18.39 -0.50 17.25
C SER A 136 17.55 0.74 17.64
N GLY A 137 16.54 0.56 18.49
CA GLY A 137 15.60 1.59 18.91
C GLY A 137 14.19 1.40 18.33
N PRO A 138 13.23 2.22 18.79
CA PRO A 138 11.84 2.15 18.32
C PRO A 138 11.72 2.54 16.84
N ARG A 139 10.92 1.78 16.09
CA ARG A 139 10.58 2.08 14.69
C ARG A 139 9.07 2.31 14.55
N LYS A 140 8.71 3.40 13.88
CA LYS A 140 7.33 3.81 13.61
C LYS A 140 6.89 3.34 12.22
N PHE A 141 5.71 2.75 12.12
CA PHE A 141 5.10 2.23 10.89
C PHE A 141 3.68 2.76 10.74
N ARG A 142 3.26 3.09 9.51
CA ARG A 142 1.89 3.48 9.18
C ARG A 142 0.96 2.27 9.28
N PHE A 143 -0.25 2.50 9.78
CA PHE A 143 -1.30 1.48 9.87
C PHE A 143 -2.09 1.36 8.56
N GLY A 144 -2.42 2.49 7.92
CA GLY A 144 -3.09 2.50 6.62
C GLY A 144 -4.58 2.10 6.64
N SER A 145 -5.19 2.08 5.45
CA SER A 145 -6.59 1.72 5.18
C SER A 145 -6.69 0.30 4.63
N ARG A 146 -7.86 -0.34 4.75
CA ARG A 146 -8.14 -1.60 4.05
C ARG A 146 -8.02 -1.50 2.53
N VAL A 147 -8.28 -0.33 1.96
CA VAL A 147 -8.42 -0.13 0.51
C VAL A 147 -7.50 0.98 0.01
N SER A 148 -7.41 1.14 -1.31
CA SER A 148 -6.72 2.30 -1.90
C SER A 148 -7.35 3.61 -1.42
N ASN A 149 -6.52 4.65 -1.30
CA ASN A 149 -6.94 5.96 -0.83
C ASN A 149 -8.00 6.53 -1.80
N PRO A 150 -9.16 7.00 -1.31
CA PRO A 150 -10.19 7.60 -2.18
C PRO A 150 -9.69 8.84 -2.93
N LEU A 151 -8.62 9.50 -2.49
CA LEU A 151 -8.00 10.59 -3.25
C LEU A 151 -7.29 10.11 -4.52
N ASP A 152 -6.91 8.85 -4.60
CA ASP A 152 -6.28 8.25 -5.79
C ASP A 152 -7.31 7.56 -6.70
N GLN A 153 -8.43 7.13 -6.13
CA GLN A 153 -9.53 6.51 -6.87
C GLN A 153 -10.89 7.03 -6.38
N TRP A 154 -11.50 7.88 -7.18
CA TRP A 154 -12.86 8.39 -6.97
C TRP A 154 -13.50 8.73 -8.32
N PRO A 155 -14.82 8.59 -8.49
CA PRO A 155 -15.80 8.07 -7.53
C PRO A 155 -15.87 6.54 -7.50
N ASP A 156 -16.34 6.00 -6.38
CA ASP A 156 -16.74 4.59 -6.31
C ASP A 156 -18.08 4.41 -7.05
N PRO A 157 -18.27 3.33 -7.84
CA PRO A 157 -19.55 3.04 -8.47
C PRO A 157 -20.59 2.67 -7.41
N LEU A 158 -21.89 2.67 -7.75
CA LEU A 158 -22.91 2.19 -6.80
C LEU A 158 -22.75 0.69 -6.51
N VAL A 159 -22.52 -0.08 -7.57
CA VAL A 159 -22.23 -1.52 -7.53
C VAL A 159 -20.94 -1.74 -8.29
N TYR A 160 -19.98 -2.40 -7.65
CA TYR A 160 -18.76 -2.84 -8.32
C TYR A 160 -19.01 -4.20 -8.96
N SER A 161 -18.76 -4.32 -10.26
CA SER A 161 -18.81 -5.59 -10.98
C SER A 161 -17.38 -6.06 -11.26
N HIS A 162 -16.95 -7.07 -10.52
CA HIS A 162 -15.60 -7.63 -10.59
C HIS A 162 -15.24 -8.14 -11.99
N TYR A 163 -14.06 -7.79 -12.51
CA TYR A 163 -13.52 -8.37 -13.72
C TYR A 163 -12.59 -9.57 -13.41
N PRO A 164 -12.67 -10.71 -14.12
CA PRO A 164 -13.61 -11.03 -15.20
C PRO A 164 -14.89 -11.71 -14.72
N SER A 165 -15.00 -12.05 -13.42
CA SER A 165 -16.06 -12.95 -12.92
C SER A 165 -17.48 -12.39 -13.02
N GLY A 166 -17.65 -11.07 -13.13
CA GLY A 166 -18.95 -10.40 -13.07
C GLY A 166 -19.60 -10.40 -11.68
N GLN A 167 -18.87 -10.82 -10.63
CA GLN A 167 -19.39 -10.79 -9.27
C GLN A 167 -19.73 -9.36 -8.86
N GLN A 168 -20.95 -9.16 -8.36
CA GLN A 168 -21.40 -7.86 -7.87
C GLN A 168 -21.04 -7.71 -6.39
N LEU A 169 -20.42 -6.57 -6.06
CA LEU A 169 -19.97 -6.18 -4.73
C LEU A 169 -20.42 -4.74 -4.46
N SER A 170 -20.33 -4.32 -3.20
CA SER A 170 -20.54 -2.92 -2.86
C SER A 170 -19.55 -2.03 -3.61
N GLY A 171 -19.99 -0.85 -4.03
CA GLY A 171 -19.18 0.15 -4.71
C GLY A 171 -17.76 0.30 -4.19
N PHE A 172 -17.65 0.51 -2.88
CA PHE A 172 -16.39 0.67 -2.13
C PHE A 172 -15.33 -0.42 -2.41
N GLU A 173 -15.76 -1.65 -2.70
CA GLU A 173 -14.84 -2.77 -2.99
C GLU A 173 -14.06 -2.58 -4.30
N THR A 174 -14.44 -1.61 -5.14
CA THR A 174 -13.63 -1.25 -6.32
C THR A 174 -12.22 -0.76 -5.97
N ARG A 175 -12.00 -0.31 -4.73
CA ARG A 175 -10.69 0.13 -4.21
C ARG A 175 -9.94 -0.96 -3.45
N ASN A 176 -10.56 -2.13 -3.25
CA ASN A 176 -9.96 -3.25 -2.56
C ASN A 176 -9.06 -4.03 -3.53
N LEU A 177 -7.75 -4.09 -3.24
CA LEU A 177 -6.79 -4.80 -4.07
C LEU A 177 -7.12 -6.29 -4.17
N ASN A 178 -7.58 -6.91 -3.08
CA ASN A 178 -8.01 -8.31 -3.04
C ASN A 178 -9.38 -8.56 -3.73
N ARG A 179 -9.96 -7.53 -4.36
CA ARG A 179 -11.11 -7.61 -5.27
C ARG A 179 -10.78 -7.04 -6.64
N SER A 180 -9.51 -6.82 -6.93
CA SER A 180 -9.05 -6.18 -8.16
C SER A 180 -8.18 -7.10 -9.00
N TYR A 181 -8.00 -8.37 -8.62
CA TYR A 181 -7.28 -9.38 -9.41
C TYR A 181 -8.20 -10.10 -10.42
N PRO A 182 -7.73 -10.40 -11.64
CA PRO A 182 -6.38 -10.17 -12.16
C PRO A 182 -6.13 -8.72 -12.59
N GLY A 183 -7.16 -7.87 -12.56
CA GLY A 183 -7.04 -6.46 -12.90
C GLY A 183 -6.92 -6.21 -14.39
N ARG A 184 -6.83 -4.94 -14.74
CA ARG A 184 -6.72 -4.46 -16.12
C ARG A 184 -5.79 -3.26 -16.15
N SER A 185 -4.88 -3.21 -17.14
CA SER A 185 -3.98 -2.06 -17.34
C SER A 185 -4.72 -0.76 -17.64
N ASN A 186 -5.92 -0.85 -18.20
CA ASN A 186 -6.84 0.25 -18.50
C ASN A 186 -8.10 0.25 -17.60
N GLY A 187 -8.04 -0.45 -16.45
CA GLY A 187 -9.14 -0.51 -15.48
C GLY A 187 -9.13 0.68 -14.52
N SER A 188 -9.78 0.50 -13.36
CA SER A 188 -9.63 1.41 -12.23
C SER A 188 -8.17 1.51 -11.76
N PHE A 189 -7.88 2.49 -10.90
CA PHE A 189 -6.55 2.65 -10.33
C PHE A 189 -6.09 1.38 -9.59
N THR A 190 -6.94 0.80 -8.74
CA THR A 190 -6.64 -0.44 -7.99
C THR A 190 -6.57 -1.66 -8.91
N GLU A 191 -7.40 -1.73 -9.97
CA GLU A 191 -7.27 -2.77 -11.00
C GLU A 191 -5.93 -2.69 -11.76
N THR A 192 -5.39 -1.49 -11.94
CA THR A 192 -4.07 -1.30 -12.57
C THR A 192 -2.96 -1.85 -11.67
N VAL A 193 -3.08 -1.69 -10.35
CA VAL A 193 -2.15 -2.31 -9.37
C VAL A 193 -2.26 -3.84 -9.41
N GLY A 194 -3.49 -4.38 -9.36
CA GLY A 194 -3.72 -5.82 -9.50
C GLY A 194 -3.13 -6.39 -10.79
N PHE A 195 -3.32 -5.69 -11.92
CA PHE A 195 -2.72 -6.05 -13.20
C PHE A 195 -1.20 -6.06 -13.16
N ALA A 196 -0.56 -5.04 -12.59
CA ALA A 196 0.91 -4.97 -12.50
C ALA A 196 1.49 -6.13 -11.70
N ILE A 197 0.84 -6.53 -10.60
CA ILE A 197 1.24 -7.68 -9.79
C ILE A 197 1.10 -8.98 -10.59
N MET A 198 0.00 -9.15 -11.33
CA MET A 198 -0.18 -10.33 -12.20
C MET A 198 0.85 -10.38 -13.34
N GLU A 199 1.20 -9.23 -13.92
CA GLU A 199 2.25 -9.15 -14.93
C GLU A 199 3.63 -9.49 -14.34
N LEU A 200 3.92 -9.06 -13.11
CA LEU A 200 5.12 -9.48 -12.38
C LEU A 200 5.15 -10.99 -12.20
N ILE A 201 4.08 -11.59 -11.70
CA ILE A 201 3.97 -13.05 -11.52
C ILE A 201 4.26 -13.78 -12.85
N ARG A 202 3.68 -13.29 -13.95
CA ARG A 202 3.83 -13.89 -15.28
C ARG A 202 5.24 -13.73 -15.87
N LEU A 203 5.79 -12.52 -15.82
CA LEU A 203 7.08 -12.18 -16.45
C LEU A 203 8.26 -12.72 -15.65
N GLU A 204 8.18 -12.70 -14.31
CA GLU A 204 9.21 -13.25 -13.42
C GLU A 204 9.11 -14.76 -13.23
N LYS A 205 8.05 -15.39 -13.78
CA LYS A 205 7.78 -16.83 -13.68
C LYS A 205 7.73 -17.30 -12.22
N VAL A 206 6.93 -16.61 -11.41
CA VAL A 206 6.73 -16.95 -9.99
C VAL A 206 6.10 -18.35 -9.90
N ASP A 207 6.73 -19.23 -9.13
CA ASP A 207 6.26 -20.60 -8.87
C ASP A 207 5.28 -20.64 -7.69
N VAL A 208 5.53 -19.83 -6.67
CA VAL A 208 4.71 -19.76 -5.44
C VAL A 208 4.54 -18.30 -5.02
N ALA A 209 3.30 -17.88 -4.81
CA ALA A 209 2.96 -16.60 -4.20
C ALA A 209 2.42 -16.81 -2.78
N ILE A 210 2.88 -15.98 -1.85
CA ILE A 210 2.45 -15.94 -0.45
C ILE A 210 1.92 -14.53 -0.18
N ASP A 211 0.68 -14.41 0.27
CA ASP A 211 -0.01 -13.18 0.71
C ASP A 211 -0.59 -13.41 2.11
#